data_AF-A0AAV0QUB8-F1
#
_entry.id   AF-A0AAV0QUB8-F1
#
_cell.length_a   1.000
_cell.length_b   1.000
_cell.length_c   1.000
_cell.angle_alpha   90.00
_cell.angle_beta   90.00
_cell.angle_gamma   90.00
#
_symmetry.space_group_name_H-M   'P 1'
#
loop_
_entity.id
_entity.type
_entity.pdbx_description
1 polymer ?
#
loop_
_entity_poly.entity_id
_entity_poly.type
_entity_poly.pdbx_seq_one_letter_code
_entity_poly.pdbx_strand_id
1 'polypeptide(L)'
;MLAYGSPADQLDDYMRMGKSTVLEVFRKFCRAIVGMYSSTYLRAPTPADLRILLHKASQRGFPGMIGSIDCMHWEWRNCPTSWTGQYLGHNRKPTIILEAVASYNTWIWHAFFSPPGSNNDINVLGMSPVFDGVLNGSTPRVRFEKHIEKT
;
A
#
# COMPACT_ATOMS: atom_id res chain seq x y z
N MET A 1 -6.54 -17.02 -4.08
CA MET A 1 -6.14 -15.97 -5.04
C MET A 1 -6.43 -14.54 -4.58
N LEU A 2 -7.65 -14.14 -4.17
CA LEU A 2 -7.88 -12.82 -3.52
C LEU A 2 -8.40 -12.92 -2.08
N ALA A 3 -9.46 -13.71 -1.83
CA ALA A 3 -10.02 -13.87 -0.48
C ALA A 3 -9.21 -14.85 0.40
N TYR A 4 -8.70 -15.94 -0.17
CA TYR A 4 -8.13 -17.06 0.59
C TYR A 4 -6.68 -17.40 0.23
N GLY A 5 -6.01 -16.62 -0.63
CA GLY A 5 -4.61 -16.89 -1.01
C GLY A 5 -4.37 -18.21 -1.77
N SER A 6 -5.42 -18.99 -2.10
CA SER A 6 -5.31 -20.27 -2.80
C SER A 6 -4.56 -20.16 -4.14
N PRO A 7 -3.70 -21.14 -4.46
CA PRO A 7 -2.98 -21.20 -5.74
C PRO A 7 -3.91 -21.56 -6.91
N ALA A 8 -3.44 -21.31 -8.14
CA ALA A 8 -4.27 -21.39 -9.34
C ALA A 8 -4.54 -22.79 -9.87
N ASP A 9 -3.67 -23.73 -9.53
CA ASP A 9 -3.89 -25.17 -9.72
C ASP A 9 -5.09 -25.67 -8.93
N GLN A 10 -5.28 -25.22 -7.68
CA GLN A 10 -6.42 -25.63 -6.84
C GLN A 10 -7.78 -25.15 -7.40
N LEU A 11 -7.80 -24.14 -8.26
CA LEU A 11 -9.04 -23.68 -8.89
C LEU A 11 -9.46 -24.53 -10.09
N ASP A 12 -8.58 -25.39 -10.62
CA ASP A 12 -8.95 -26.34 -11.67
C ASP A 12 -9.98 -27.34 -11.16
N ASP A 13 -9.77 -27.90 -9.96
CA ASP A 13 -10.69 -28.85 -9.34
C ASP A 13 -12.09 -28.25 -9.05
N TYR A 14 -12.14 -26.97 -8.69
CA TYR A 14 -13.38 -26.30 -8.30
C TYR A 14 -14.13 -25.69 -9.50
N MET A 15 -13.39 -25.08 -10.45
CA MET A 15 -13.96 -24.32 -11.55
C MET A 15 -13.85 -25.03 -12.92
N ARG A 16 -13.15 -26.18 -12.99
CA ARG A 16 -12.83 -26.92 -14.22
C ARG A 16 -12.22 -26.04 -15.30
N MET A 17 -11.30 -25.17 -14.89
CA MET A 17 -10.60 -24.23 -15.74
C MET A 17 -9.10 -24.43 -15.61
N GLY A 18 -8.42 -24.57 -16.74
CA GLY A 18 -6.96 -24.68 -16.77
C GLY A 18 -6.28 -23.47 -16.13
N LYS A 19 -5.15 -23.72 -15.46
CA LYS A 19 -4.34 -22.72 -14.72
C LYS A 19 -4.09 -21.43 -15.51
N SER A 20 -3.80 -21.52 -16.81
CA SER A 20 -3.54 -20.36 -17.67
C SER A 20 -4.77 -19.46 -17.81
N THR A 21 -5.94 -20.04 -18.05
CA THR A 21 -7.22 -19.33 -18.14
C THR A 21 -7.59 -18.68 -16.82
N VAL A 22 -7.43 -19.38 -15.70
CA VAL A 22 -7.65 -18.83 -14.36
C VAL A 22 -6.79 -17.59 -14.12
N LEU A 23 -5.48 -17.66 -14.43
CA LEU A 23 -4.58 -16.53 -14.28
C LEU A 23 -4.91 -15.37 -15.24
N GLU A 24 -5.39 -15.66 -16.45
CA GLU A 24 -5.82 -14.63 -17.39
C GLU A 24 -7.08 -13.90 -16.90
N VAL A 25 -8.11 -14.65 -16.49
CA VAL A 25 -9.34 -14.11 -15.92
C VAL A 25 -9.04 -13.31 -14.66
N PHE A 26 -8.15 -13.82 -13.80
CA PHE A 26 -7.71 -13.12 -12.60
C PHE A 26 -7.08 -11.76 -12.92
N ARG A 27 -6.17 -11.70 -13.91
CA ARG A 27 -5.57 -10.43 -14.34
C ARG A 27 -6.61 -9.46 -14.90
N LYS A 28 -7.57 -9.97 -15.69
CA LYS A 28 -8.69 -9.16 -16.21
C LYS A 28 -9.55 -8.59 -15.07
N PHE A 29 -9.88 -9.42 -14.08
CA PHE A 29 -10.61 -9.00 -12.88
C PHE A 29 -9.86 -7.92 -12.10
N CYS A 30 -8.59 -8.13 -11.77
CA CYS A 30 -7.79 -7.13 -11.05
C CYS A 30 -7.71 -5.80 -11.82
N ARG A 31 -7.51 -5.83 -13.14
CA ARG A 31 -7.53 -4.61 -13.98
C ARG A 31 -8.88 -3.91 -13.93
N ALA A 32 -10.00 -4.64 -13.96
CA ALA A 32 -11.32 -4.06 -13.85
C ALA A 32 -11.54 -3.39 -12.49
N ILE A 33 -11.17 -4.06 -11.38
CA ILE A 33 -11.24 -3.51 -10.02
C ILE A 33 -10.39 -2.24 -9.90
N VAL A 34 -9.15 -2.25 -10.40
CA VAL A 34 -8.29 -1.06 -10.43
C VAL A 34 -8.94 0.04 -11.25
N GLY A 35 -9.45 -0.25 -12.46
CA GLY A 35 -10.10 0.74 -13.31
C GLY A 35 -11.35 1.36 -12.68
N MET A 36 -12.12 0.58 -11.92
CA MET A 36 -13.34 1.04 -11.24
C MET A 36 -13.05 1.85 -9.98
N TYR A 37 -12.08 1.43 -9.16
CA TYR A 37 -11.94 1.94 -7.79
C TYR A 37 -10.69 2.78 -7.55
N SER A 38 -9.64 2.69 -8.36
CA SER A 38 -8.37 3.38 -8.06
C SER A 38 -8.53 4.89 -8.00
N SER A 39 -9.32 5.50 -8.90
CA SER A 39 -9.60 6.94 -8.90
C SER A 39 -10.28 7.45 -7.63
N THR A 40 -10.91 6.57 -6.86
CA THR A 40 -11.61 6.92 -5.62
C THR A 40 -10.81 6.50 -4.39
N TYR A 41 -10.31 5.26 -4.38
CA TYR A 41 -9.74 4.62 -3.19
C TYR A 41 -8.20 4.51 -3.20
N LEU A 42 -7.54 4.81 -4.31
CA LEU A 42 -6.08 4.80 -4.46
C LEU A 42 -5.59 6.02 -5.24
N ARG A 43 -5.64 7.19 -4.59
CA ARG A 43 -5.22 8.48 -5.18
C ARG A 43 -4.69 9.42 -4.11
N ALA A 44 -3.97 10.47 -4.50
CA ALA A 44 -3.62 11.55 -3.59
C ALA A 44 -4.89 12.28 -3.06
N PRO A 45 -4.86 12.80 -1.82
CA PRO A 45 -5.99 13.52 -1.24
C PRO A 45 -6.20 14.88 -1.93
N THR A 46 -7.47 15.23 -2.19
CA THR A 46 -7.85 16.57 -2.68
C THR A 46 -7.86 17.59 -1.54
N PRO A 47 -7.93 18.90 -1.82
CA PRO A 47 -8.14 19.91 -0.78
C PRO A 47 -9.40 19.68 0.05
N ALA A 48 -10.44 19.06 -0.51
CA ALA A 48 -11.65 18.72 0.24
C ALA A 48 -11.40 17.55 1.21
N ASP A 49 -10.71 16.51 0.76
CA ASP A 49 -10.33 15.38 1.59
C ASP A 49 -9.45 15.83 2.76
N LEU A 50 -8.43 16.66 2.49
CA LEU A 50 -7.52 17.17 3.51
C LEU A 50 -8.24 17.95 4.60
N ARG A 51 -9.23 18.79 4.26
CA ARG A 51 -10.03 19.51 5.27
C ARG A 51 -10.79 18.55 6.18
N ILE A 52 -11.41 17.52 5.61
CA ILE A 52 -12.17 16.51 6.37
C ILE A 52 -11.24 15.71 7.28
N LEU A 53 -10.09 15.27 6.74
CA LEU A 53 -9.08 14.50 7.46
C LEU A 53 -8.53 15.30 8.65
N LEU A 54 -8.09 16.53 8.42
CA LEU A 54 -7.54 17.40 9.46
C LEU A 54 -8.56 17.74 10.54
N HIS A 55 -9.81 18.02 10.15
CA HIS A 55 -10.87 18.29 11.11
C HIS A 55 -11.12 17.09 12.03
N LYS A 56 -11.25 15.89 11.46
CA LYS A 56 -11.46 14.66 12.25
C LYS A 56 -10.25 14.27 13.07
N ALA A 57 -9.05 14.49 12.55
CA ALA A 57 -7.82 14.20 13.28
C ALA A 57 -7.66 15.12 14.49
N SER A 58 -7.92 16.43 14.32
CA SER A 58 -7.97 17.40 15.42
C SER A 58 -9.00 17.01 16.49
N GLN A 59 -10.23 16.63 16.09
CA GLN A 59 -11.25 16.15 17.02
C GLN A 59 -10.83 14.90 17.81
N ARG A 60 -9.91 14.10 17.27
CA ARG A 60 -9.38 12.88 17.91
C ARG A 60 -8.09 13.12 18.69
N GLY A 61 -7.63 14.36 18.82
CA GLY A 61 -6.40 14.71 19.54
C GLY A 61 -5.12 14.61 18.69
N PHE A 62 -5.22 14.46 17.37
CA PHE A 62 -4.08 14.38 16.45
C PHE A 62 -4.09 15.54 15.43
N PRO A 63 -3.98 16.81 15.88
CA PRO A 63 -3.99 17.96 14.96
C PRO A 63 -2.86 17.85 13.93
N GLY A 64 -3.20 18.08 12.66
CA GLY A 64 -2.25 17.98 11.54
C GLY A 64 -2.13 16.60 10.89
N MET A 65 -2.66 15.52 11.49
CA MET A 65 -2.61 14.18 10.92
C MET A 65 -3.60 14.03 9.75
N ILE A 66 -3.13 13.45 8.64
CA ILE A 66 -3.95 13.18 7.44
C ILE A 66 -4.11 11.68 7.15
N GLY A 67 -3.33 10.84 7.83
CA GLY A 67 -3.34 9.40 7.67
C GLY A 67 -2.24 8.77 8.52
N SER A 68 -2.24 7.44 8.55
CA SER A 68 -1.19 6.62 9.14
C SER A 68 -0.45 5.92 8.00
N ILE A 69 0.87 5.88 8.09
CA ILE A 69 1.74 5.14 7.19
C ILE A 69 2.21 3.89 7.90
N ASP A 70 2.23 2.77 7.17
CA ASP A 70 2.72 1.50 7.70
C ASP A 70 3.33 0.63 6.59
N CYS A 71 4.20 -0.29 6.99
CA CYS A 71 4.88 -1.25 6.12
C CYS A 71 4.45 -2.68 6.44
N MET A 72 4.01 -3.42 5.42
CA MET A 72 3.62 -4.83 5.56
C MET A 72 4.53 -5.73 4.73
N HIS A 73 5.12 -6.75 5.37
CA HIS A 73 5.95 -7.75 4.71
C HIS A 73 5.08 -8.89 4.16
N TRP A 74 5.09 -9.06 2.83
CA TRP A 74 4.30 -10.08 2.14
C TRP A 74 5.21 -11.20 1.66
N GLU A 75 4.97 -12.43 2.11
CA GLU A 75 5.77 -13.59 1.71
C GLU A 75 5.74 -13.79 0.19
N TRP A 76 6.92 -13.81 -0.41
CA TRP A 76 7.10 -14.03 -1.84
C TRP A 76 7.55 -15.47 -2.08
N ARG A 77 6.58 -16.39 -2.07
CA ARG A 77 6.82 -17.83 -2.25
C ARG A 77 7.58 -18.18 -3.54
N ASN A 78 7.37 -17.41 -4.60
CA ASN A 78 8.00 -17.61 -5.92
C ASN A 78 9.17 -16.64 -6.18
N CYS A 79 9.86 -16.19 -5.13
CA CYS A 79 11.03 -15.33 -5.25
C CYS A 79 12.14 -16.06 -6.06
N PRO A 80 12.70 -15.45 -7.12
CA PRO A 80 13.83 -16.02 -7.84
C PRO A 80 15.03 -16.23 -6.91
N THR A 81 15.73 -17.36 -7.05
CA THR A 81 16.91 -17.69 -6.21
C THR A 81 17.97 -16.59 -6.22
N SER A 82 18.17 -15.93 -7.36
CA SER A 82 19.12 -14.82 -7.51
C SER A 82 18.76 -13.58 -6.69
N TRP A 83 17.48 -13.41 -6.32
CA TRP A 83 16.99 -12.26 -5.57
C TRP A 83 16.78 -12.59 -4.09
N THR A 84 16.67 -13.88 -3.74
CA THR A 84 16.45 -14.37 -2.37
C THR A 84 17.30 -13.64 -1.34
N GLY A 85 18.60 -13.46 -1.58
CA GLY A 85 19.50 -12.81 -0.60
C GLY A 85 19.04 -11.40 -0.19
N GLN A 86 18.56 -10.58 -1.13
CA GLN A 86 18.10 -9.22 -0.86
C GLN A 86 16.69 -9.19 -0.24
N TYR A 87 15.84 -10.18 -0.55
CA TYR A 87 14.45 -10.19 -0.09
C TYR A 87 14.26 -11.00 1.20
N LEU A 88 15.30 -11.71 1.66
CA LEU A 88 15.32 -12.45 2.91
C LEU A 88 15.48 -11.48 4.09
N GLY A 89 14.36 -11.15 4.73
CA GLY A 89 14.36 -10.36 5.96
C GLY A 89 14.58 -11.20 7.22
N HIS A 90 14.29 -10.59 8.36
CA HIS A 90 14.37 -11.23 9.68
C HIS A 90 13.56 -12.54 9.77
N ASN A 91 12.43 -12.61 9.06
CA ASN A 91 11.49 -13.74 9.08
C ASN A 91 11.96 -14.97 8.31
N ARG A 92 13.24 -15.02 7.86
CA ARG A 92 13.87 -16.14 7.13
C ARG A 92 13.11 -16.62 5.89
N LYS A 93 12.23 -15.78 5.36
CA LYS A 93 11.48 -16.01 4.13
C LYS A 93 11.61 -14.77 3.24
N PRO A 94 11.73 -14.96 1.91
CA PRO A 94 11.70 -13.84 0.98
C PRO A 94 10.38 -13.09 1.12
N THR A 95 10.42 -11.78 1.34
CA THR A 95 9.24 -10.93 1.42
C THR A 95 9.39 -9.70 0.54
N ILE A 96 8.28 -9.23 -0.02
CA ILE A 96 8.18 -7.90 -0.65
C ILE A 96 7.42 -7.00 0.33
N ILE A 97 7.87 -5.75 0.48
CA ILE A 97 7.20 -4.80 1.37
C ILE A 97 6.15 -4.01 0.60
N LEU A 98 4.99 -3.81 1.23
CA LEU A 98 3.98 -2.82 0.89
C LEU A 98 4.04 -1.70 1.92
N GLU A 99 4.44 -0.50 1.51
CA GLU A 99 4.17 0.72 2.26
C GLU A 99 2.80 1.27 1.82
N ALA A 100 1.95 1.65 2.77
CA ALA A 100 0.68 2.29 2.46
C ALA A 100 0.38 3.43 3.43
N VAL A 101 -0.20 4.51 2.91
CA VAL A 101 -0.82 5.55 3.73
C VAL A 101 -2.33 5.39 3.65
N ALA A 102 -2.96 5.14 4.78
CA ALA A 102 -4.41 5.01 4.89
C ALA A 102 -4.97 5.98 5.95
N SER A 103 -6.26 6.27 5.87
CA SER A 103 -6.95 7.08 6.88
C SER A 103 -8.20 6.41 7.42
N TYR A 104 -8.82 7.03 8.44
CA TYR A 104 -9.92 6.44 9.21
C TYR A 104 -11.13 6.03 8.35
N ASN A 105 -11.29 6.59 7.15
CA ASN A 105 -12.40 6.32 6.24
C ASN A 105 -12.08 5.21 5.22
N THR A 106 -11.04 4.40 5.47
CA THR A 106 -10.55 3.28 4.65
C THR A 106 -9.99 3.66 3.28
N TRP A 107 -9.75 4.95 3.01
CA TRP A 107 -9.10 5.38 1.78
C TRP A 107 -7.59 5.22 1.86
N ILE A 108 -7.00 4.81 0.75
CA ILE A 108 -5.55 4.64 0.58
C ILE A 108 -5.05 5.82 -0.25
N TRP A 109 -4.22 6.65 0.38
CA TRP A 109 -3.70 7.88 -0.23
C TRP A 109 -2.40 7.63 -0.99
N HIS A 110 -1.70 6.57 -0.62
CA HIS A 110 -0.42 6.18 -1.18
C HIS A 110 -0.26 4.66 -1.01
N ALA A 111 0.31 4.01 -2.01
CA ALA A 111 0.79 2.63 -1.91
C ALA A 111 2.08 2.50 -2.70
N PHE A 112 3.12 1.98 -2.07
CA PHE A 112 4.41 1.72 -2.67
C PHE A 112 4.80 0.27 -2.41
N PHE A 113 4.95 -0.48 -3.50
CA PHE A 113 5.26 -1.91 -3.46
C PHE A 113 6.62 -2.12 -4.12
N SER A 114 7.27 -3.24 -3.81
CA SER A 114 8.57 -3.70 -4.35
C SER A 114 9.83 -3.50 -3.49
N PRO A 115 9.87 -2.72 -2.39
CA PRO A 115 11.06 -2.72 -1.54
C PRO A 115 11.42 -4.14 -1.06
N PRO A 116 12.71 -4.51 -1.07
CA PRO A 116 13.16 -5.79 -0.56
C PRO A 116 12.80 -5.98 0.91
N GLY A 117 12.35 -7.19 1.26
CA GLY A 117 11.95 -7.58 2.61
C GLY A 117 13.04 -7.54 3.69
N SER A 118 14.30 -7.35 3.31
CA SER A 118 15.40 -7.12 4.25
C SER A 118 15.43 -5.69 4.78
N ASN A 119 14.71 -4.76 4.16
CA ASN A 119 14.63 -3.39 4.63
C ASN A 119 13.73 -3.27 5.87
N ASN A 120 14.08 -2.33 6.73
CA ASN A 120 13.21 -1.84 7.81
C ASN A 120 12.41 -0.62 7.32
N ASP A 121 11.45 -0.18 8.12
CA ASP A 121 10.50 0.89 7.75
C ASP A 121 11.21 2.20 7.37
N ILE A 122 12.31 2.57 8.05
CA ILE A 122 13.05 3.79 7.75
C ILE A 122 13.74 3.73 6.38
N ASN A 123 14.29 2.57 6.00
CA ASN A 123 14.89 2.39 4.68
C ASN A 123 13.81 2.43 3.59
N VAL A 124 12.64 1.83 3.85
CA VAL A 124 11.49 1.87 2.93
C VAL A 124 11.04 3.31 2.72
N LEU A 125 10.86 4.07 3.81
CA LEU A 125 10.48 5.48 3.75
C LEU A 125 11.48 6.32 2.95
N GLY A 126 12.79 6.05 3.09
CA GLY A 126 13.84 6.73 2.33
C GLY A 126 13.81 6.47 0.82
N MET A 127 13.21 5.37 0.37
CA MET A 127 13.01 5.05 -1.05
C MET A 127 11.61 5.41 -1.55
N SER A 128 10.68 5.73 -0.64
CA SER A 128 9.28 5.92 -0.96
C SER A 128 9.03 7.25 -1.68
N PRO A 129 8.17 7.26 -2.72
CA PRO A 129 7.75 8.50 -3.37
C PRO A 129 6.67 9.25 -2.58
N VAL A 130 6.35 8.82 -1.36
CA VAL A 130 5.26 9.39 -0.53
C VAL A 130 5.38 10.91 -0.34
N PHE A 131 6.60 11.46 -0.32
CA PHE A 131 6.85 12.89 -0.15
C PHE A 131 7.15 13.65 -1.45
N ASP A 132 7.21 12.99 -2.60
CA ASP A 132 7.59 13.62 -3.87
C ASP A 132 6.72 14.83 -4.21
N GLY A 133 5.41 14.74 -3.98
CA GLY A 133 4.50 15.84 -4.24
C GLY A 133 4.77 17.06 -3.34
N VAL A 134 5.20 16.83 -2.10
CA VAL A 134 5.57 17.90 -1.17
C VAL A 134 6.89 18.55 -1.62
N LEU A 135 7.89 17.72 -1.94
CA LEU A 135 9.20 18.16 -2.40
C LEU A 135 9.12 18.94 -3.73
N ASN A 136 8.25 18.50 -4.64
CA ASN A 136 8.02 19.13 -5.93
C ASN A 136 7.01 20.29 -5.88
N GLY A 137 6.43 20.59 -4.71
CA GLY A 137 5.47 21.67 -4.54
C GLY A 137 4.13 21.48 -5.26
N SER A 138 3.80 20.26 -5.67
CA SER A 138 2.56 19.91 -6.37
C SER A 138 1.41 19.54 -5.42
N THR A 139 1.68 19.36 -4.13
CA THR A 139 0.65 19.09 -3.12
C THR A 139 -0.20 20.33 -2.81
N PRO A 140 -1.51 20.15 -2.54
CA PRO A 140 -2.36 21.24 -2.07
C PRO A 140 -1.80 21.94 -0.83
N ARG A 141 -1.81 23.28 -0.83
CA ARG A 141 -1.43 24.07 0.33
C ARG A 141 -2.50 23.95 1.41
N VAL A 142 -2.13 23.42 2.56
CA VAL A 142 -2.97 23.40 3.75
C VAL A 142 -2.18 23.92 4.94
N ARG A 143 -2.82 24.68 5.83
CA ARG A 143 -2.20 25.11 7.09
C ARG A 143 -2.27 23.96 8.08
N PHE A 144 -1.11 23.52 8.54
CA PHE A 144 -1.00 22.53 9.62
C PHE A 144 -0.82 23.27 10.94
N GLU A 145 -1.66 22.96 11.93
CA GLU A 145 -1.38 23.31 13.32
C GLU A 145 -0.50 22.20 13.90
N LYS A 146 0.77 22.52 14.17
CA LYS A 146 1.70 21.56 14.76
C LYS A 146 1.51 21.57 16.28
N HIS A 147 1.10 20.44 16.84
CA HIS A 147 1.30 20.17 18.26
C HIS A 147 2.52 19.27 18.41
N ILE A 148 3.56 19.79 19.05
CA ILE A 148 4.73 19.00 19.46
C ILE A 148 4.50 18.65 20.92
N GLU A 149 4.04 17.43 21.19
CA GLU A 149 4.13 16.86 22.53
C GLU A 149 5.57 16.39 22.74
N LYS A 150 6.26 16.97 23.72
CA LYS A 150 7.56 16.48 24.17
C LYS A 150 7.29 15.23 25.00
N THR A 151 7.73 14.08 24.49
CA THR A 151 7.84 12.83 25.25
C THR A 151 8.90 12.92 26.32
#